data_AF-A0A544Z2H9-F1
#
_entry.id   AF-A0A544Z2H9-F1
#
_cell.length_a   1.000
_cell.length_b   1.000
_cell.length_c   1.000
_cell.angle_alpha   90.00
_cell.angle_beta   90.00
_cell.angle_gamma   90.00
#
_symmetry.space_group_name_H-M   'P 1'
#
loop_
_entity.id
_entity.type
_entity.pdbx_description
1 polymer ?
#
loop_
_entity_poly.entity_id
_entity_poly.type
_entity_poly.pdbx_seq_one_letter_code
_entity_poly.pdbx_strand_id
1 'polypeptide(L)'
;MEPATTGGRRPSPGRRHDQCGTVSAAYAIDHWTGHEENPMRKVVLYHLMSLDGVAYEDGDWLADDGPQLVAYLGRVIATQDDVLLGRGTYDYWAGYWPTSDFQPFAGFINGTRKHVVTSSAPTQDWANTSVVTTPAYDYVTALK
;
A
#
# COMPACT_ATOMS: atom_id res chain seq x y z
N MET A 1 4.54 56.29 -59.90
CA MET A 1 4.61 55.85 -61.30
C MET A 1 4.56 54.33 -61.28
N GLU A 2 3.36 53.78 -61.46
CA GLU A 2 3.19 52.38 -61.85
C GLU A 2 3.77 52.20 -63.28
N PRO A 3 4.15 50.98 -63.70
CA PRO A 3 3.15 50.19 -64.42
C PRO A 3 3.26 48.65 -64.29
N ALA A 4 2.07 48.03 -64.28
CA ALA A 4 1.58 46.99 -65.19
C ALA A 4 2.26 45.59 -65.26
N THR A 5 1.60 44.66 -64.58
CA THR A 5 0.89 43.47 -65.13
C THR A 5 1.39 42.79 -66.41
N THR A 6 1.71 41.50 -66.31
CA THR A 6 1.37 40.42 -67.27
C THR A 6 1.35 39.12 -66.43
N GLY A 7 0.31 38.30 -66.33
CA GLY A 7 -0.73 37.96 -67.30
C GLY A 7 -0.69 36.45 -67.55
N GLY A 8 -0.88 35.63 -66.51
CA GLY A 8 -0.83 34.16 -66.58
C GLY A 8 -2.21 33.53 -66.34
N ARG A 9 -2.78 32.97 -67.41
CA ARG A 9 -4.13 32.40 -67.58
C ARG A 9 -4.49 31.28 -66.59
N ARG A 10 -5.69 31.35 -65.96
CA ARG A 10 -6.38 30.22 -65.31
C ARG A 10 -7.10 29.34 -66.34
N PRO A 11 -7.14 28.02 -66.14
CA PRO A 11 -8.31 27.21 -66.42
C PRO A 11 -8.96 26.69 -65.12
N SER A 12 -10.30 26.69 -65.10
CA SER A 12 -11.17 26.33 -63.98
C SER A 12 -11.56 24.81 -64.01
N PRO A 13 -12.44 24.29 -63.12
CA PRO A 13 -12.13 23.17 -62.23
C PRO A 13 -12.76 21.83 -62.68
N GLY A 14 -11.96 20.76 -62.69
CA GLY A 14 -12.42 19.39 -62.88
C GLY A 14 -12.68 18.68 -61.55
N ARG A 15 -13.95 18.62 -61.18
CA ARG A 15 -14.66 17.75 -60.23
C ARG A 15 -13.82 16.60 -59.58
N ARG A 16 -13.64 16.69 -58.26
CA ARG A 16 -13.17 15.58 -57.39
C ARG A 16 -14.20 14.45 -57.40
N HIS A 17 -13.77 13.22 -57.69
CA HIS A 17 -14.44 11.99 -57.28
C HIS A 17 -13.37 11.08 -56.67
N ASP A 18 -13.41 11.02 -55.36
CA ASP A 18 -13.10 9.90 -54.47
C ASP A 18 -12.39 8.69 -55.09
N GLN A 19 -11.11 8.55 -54.76
CA GLN A 19 -10.56 7.24 -54.51
C GLN A 19 -9.99 7.24 -53.09
N CYS A 20 -10.77 6.58 -52.23
CA CYS A 20 -10.42 6.14 -50.90
C CYS A 20 -9.15 5.28 -50.98
N GLY A 21 -8.00 5.89 -50.73
CA GLY A 21 -6.73 5.19 -50.58
C GLY A 21 -6.69 4.52 -49.22
N THR A 22 -6.58 3.20 -49.21
CA THR A 22 -6.26 2.40 -48.03
C THR A 22 -4.88 2.84 -47.52
N VAL A 23 -4.85 3.60 -46.41
CA VAL A 23 -3.60 3.90 -45.70
C VAL A 23 -3.47 2.89 -44.56
N SER A 24 -2.37 2.12 -44.63
CA SER A 24 -1.96 1.11 -43.66
C SER A 24 -2.00 1.63 -42.22
N ALA A 25 -2.86 1.04 -41.39
CA ALA A 25 -2.92 1.29 -39.95
C ALA A 25 -1.76 0.58 -39.24
N ALA A 26 -0.59 1.21 -39.23
CA ALA A 26 0.54 0.77 -38.41
C ALA A 26 1.46 1.95 -38.05
N TYR A 27 0.89 3.01 -37.48
CA TYR A 27 1.67 4.00 -36.72
C TYR A 27 0.77 4.78 -35.75
N ALA A 28 0.24 4.07 -34.76
CA ALA A 28 -0.28 4.67 -33.55
C ALA A 28 0.02 3.69 -32.41
N ILE A 29 1.30 3.61 -32.04
CA ILE A 29 1.64 3.09 -30.72
C ILE A 29 1.21 4.20 -29.77
N ASP A 30 0.04 3.95 -29.19
CA ASP A 30 -0.55 4.61 -28.06
C ASP A 30 0.53 5.05 -27.06
N HIS A 31 0.75 6.37 -26.93
CA HIS A 31 1.44 6.93 -25.78
C HIS A 31 0.47 6.84 -24.59
N TRP A 32 0.20 5.62 -24.13
CA TRP A 32 -0.45 5.40 -22.86
C TRP A 32 0.61 5.60 -21.78
N THR A 33 0.70 6.81 -21.25
CA THR A 33 1.30 6.99 -19.93
C THR A 33 0.36 6.31 -18.95
N GLY A 34 0.63 5.03 -18.69
CA GLY A 34 0.06 4.38 -17.52
C GLY A 34 0.35 5.30 -16.34
N HIS A 35 -0.71 5.71 -15.65
CA HIS A 35 -0.52 6.17 -14.29
C HIS A 35 0.20 5.03 -13.57
N GLU A 36 1.47 5.23 -13.22
CA GLU A 36 2.05 4.52 -12.09
C GLU A 36 1.18 4.90 -10.89
N GLU A 37 0.10 4.15 -10.67
CA GLU A 37 -0.49 4.07 -9.36
C GLU A 37 0.60 3.48 -8.49
N ASN A 38 1.34 4.34 -7.77
CA ASN A 38 2.14 3.92 -6.65
C ASN A 38 1.20 3.07 -5.78
N PRO A 39 1.37 1.74 -5.69
CA PRO A 39 0.35 0.90 -5.09
C PRO A 39 0.20 1.31 -3.62
N MET A 40 -0.89 2.01 -3.32
CA MET A 40 -1.11 2.60 -2.00
C MET A 40 -0.99 1.51 -0.93
N ARG A 41 -0.10 1.73 0.05
CA ARG A 41 0.04 0.77 1.15
C ARG A 41 -1.27 0.70 1.95
N LYS A 42 -1.70 -0.52 2.24
CA LYS A 42 -2.93 -0.77 2.99
C LYS A 42 -2.62 -0.80 4.48
N VAL A 43 -3.50 -0.20 5.28
CA VAL A 43 -3.47 -0.38 6.74
C VAL A 43 -4.47 -1.47 7.08
N VAL A 44 -3.97 -2.55 7.68
CA VAL A 44 -4.76 -3.73 8.07
C VAL A 44 -4.82 -3.80 9.59
N LEU A 45 -6.03 -3.83 10.13
CA LEU A 45 -6.25 -4.11 11.56
C LEU A 45 -6.59 -5.59 11.71
N TYR A 46 -5.76 -6.32 12.45
CA TYR A 46 -6.05 -7.66 12.91
C TYR A 46 -6.06 -7.67 14.43
N HIS A 47 -7.18 -8.06 15.02
CA HIS A 47 -7.35 -8.15 16.45
C HIS A 47 -8.47 -9.13 16.81
N LEU A 48 -8.36 -9.74 17.98
CA LEU A 48 -9.36 -10.65 18.53
C LEU A 48 -10.09 -9.89 19.64
N MET A 49 -11.41 -9.88 19.60
CA MET A 49 -12.25 -9.22 20.61
C MET A 49 -13.37 -10.14 21.06
N SER A 50 -13.84 -9.95 22.29
CA SER A 50 -15.07 -10.57 22.77
C SER A 50 -16.29 -10.02 22.03
N LEU A 51 -17.43 -10.71 22.16
CA LEU A 51 -18.69 -10.32 21.53
C LEU A 51 -19.21 -8.95 22.01
N ASP A 52 -18.94 -8.60 23.27
CA ASP A 52 -19.32 -7.33 23.88
C ASP A 52 -18.26 -6.22 23.69
N GLY A 53 -17.21 -6.48 22.90
CA GLY A 53 -16.25 -5.46 22.46
C GLY A 53 -15.04 -5.28 23.38
N VAL A 54 -14.73 -6.25 24.23
CA VAL A 54 -13.54 -6.26 25.08
C VAL A 54 -12.36 -6.83 24.28
N ALA A 55 -11.32 -6.02 24.19
CA ALA A 55 -10.09 -6.25 23.41
C ALA A 55 -8.88 -6.67 24.27
N TYR A 56 -9.04 -6.62 25.59
CA TYR A 56 -7.99 -6.88 26.56
C TYR A 56 -8.58 -7.40 27.86
N GLU A 57 -8.08 -8.54 28.33
CA GLU A 57 -8.32 -9.09 29.66
C GLU A 57 -7.08 -9.88 30.08
N ASP A 58 -6.71 -9.82 31.35
CA ASP A 58 -5.62 -10.63 31.89
C ASP A 58 -6.09 -12.10 31.96
N GLY A 59 -5.55 -13.00 31.12
CA GLY A 59 -5.81 -14.44 31.21
C GLY A 59 -5.86 -15.20 29.87
N ASP A 60 -6.27 -16.47 29.95
CA ASP A 60 -6.32 -17.45 28.84
C ASP A 60 -7.68 -17.42 28.11
N TRP A 61 -8.21 -16.25 27.79
CA TRP A 61 -9.53 -16.13 27.17
C TRP A 61 -9.58 -16.70 25.74
N LEU A 62 -8.43 -16.75 25.06
CA LEU A 62 -8.23 -17.49 23.82
C LEU A 62 -7.64 -18.87 24.13
N ALA A 63 -8.43 -19.72 24.80
CA ALA A 63 -7.99 -21.04 25.27
C ALA A 63 -7.83 -22.09 24.15
N ASP A 64 -8.49 -21.89 23.00
CA ASP A 64 -8.38 -22.75 21.82
C ASP A 64 -8.20 -21.88 20.58
N ASP A 65 -6.96 -21.84 20.11
CA ASP A 65 -6.56 -21.08 18.94
C ASP A 65 -6.72 -21.85 17.64
N GLY A 66 -7.30 -23.06 17.67
CA GLY A 66 -7.70 -23.96 16.58
C GLY A 66 -7.03 -23.81 15.21
N PRO A 67 -6.72 -24.89 14.47
CA PRO A 67 -5.91 -24.83 13.24
C PRO A 67 -6.39 -23.83 12.17
N GLN A 68 -7.69 -23.53 12.14
CA GLN A 68 -8.29 -22.55 11.23
C GLN A 68 -7.91 -21.09 11.56
N LEU A 69 -7.88 -20.73 12.83
CA LEU A 69 -7.50 -19.37 13.26
C LEU A 69 -6.00 -19.16 13.02
N VAL A 70 -5.15 -20.14 13.36
CA VAL A 70 -3.71 -20.08 13.02
C VAL A 70 -3.48 -19.98 11.52
N ALA A 71 -4.20 -20.77 10.71
CA ALA A 71 -4.09 -20.69 9.25
C ALA A 71 -4.53 -19.32 8.70
N TYR A 72 -5.58 -18.72 9.28
CA TYR A 72 -6.04 -17.39 8.91
C TYR A 72 -5.01 -16.33 9.30
N LEU A 73 -4.49 -16.38 10.54
CA LEU A 73 -3.41 -15.52 11.01
C LEU A 73 -2.21 -15.57 10.06
N GLY A 74 -1.79 -16.78 9.66
CA GLY A 74 -0.71 -16.99 8.69
C GLY A 74 -0.95 -16.26 7.37
N ARG A 75 -2.17 -16.29 6.82
CA ARG A 75 -2.53 -15.55 5.59
C ARG A 75 -2.48 -14.04 5.78
N VAL A 76 -2.91 -13.54 6.93
CA VAL A 76 -2.90 -12.12 7.25
C VAL A 76 -1.46 -11.61 7.32
N ILE A 77 -0.62 -12.24 8.14
CA ILE A 77 0.75 -11.76 8.40
C ILE A 77 1.66 -11.92 7.17
N ALA A 78 1.39 -12.89 6.28
CA ALA A 78 2.16 -13.09 5.05
C ALA A 78 2.11 -11.90 4.07
N THR A 79 1.19 -10.95 4.28
CA THR A 79 1.03 -9.76 3.44
C THR A 79 1.49 -8.47 4.11
N GLN A 80 2.08 -8.56 5.32
CA GLN A 80 2.52 -7.39 6.09
C GLN A 80 4.05 -7.27 6.10
N ASP A 81 4.54 -6.04 5.91
CA ASP A 81 5.96 -5.68 5.90
C ASP A 81 6.37 -4.82 7.12
N ASP A 82 5.41 -4.16 7.77
CA ASP A 82 5.57 -3.36 8.97
C ASP A 82 4.45 -3.66 9.99
N VAL A 83 4.70 -3.40 11.27
CA VAL A 83 3.71 -3.48 12.35
C VAL A 83 3.65 -2.16 13.11
N LEU A 84 2.44 -1.66 13.36
CA LEU A 84 2.18 -0.49 14.19
C LEU A 84 1.66 -0.92 15.56
N LEU A 85 2.29 -0.45 16.63
CA LEU A 85 1.92 -0.78 18.02
C LEU A 85 1.81 0.49 18.87
N GLY A 86 0.94 0.44 19.89
CA GLY A 86 1.03 1.37 21.03
C GLY A 86 2.00 0.85 22.09
N ARG A 87 2.47 1.73 22.99
CA ARG A 87 3.39 1.38 24.09
C ARG A 87 2.92 0.19 24.92
N GLY A 88 1.65 0.15 25.34
CA GLY A 88 1.13 -0.90 26.22
C GLY A 88 1.23 -2.30 25.60
N THR A 89 0.78 -2.44 24.35
CA THR A 89 0.92 -3.71 23.61
C THR A 89 2.37 -4.05 23.38
N TYR A 90 3.20 -3.08 23.00
CA TYR A 90 4.63 -3.30 22.78
C TYR A 90 5.33 -3.82 24.03
N ASP A 91 5.13 -3.17 25.19
CA ASP A 91 5.78 -3.58 26.44
C ASP A 91 5.32 -4.97 26.88
N TYR A 92 4.02 -5.28 26.73
CA TYR A 92 3.49 -6.61 27.01
C TYR A 92 4.11 -7.67 26.07
N TRP A 93 4.24 -7.34 24.79
CA TRP A 93 4.72 -8.27 23.75
C TRP A 93 6.23 -8.49 23.79
N ALA A 94 7.01 -7.45 24.10
CA ALA A 94 8.46 -7.50 24.19
C ALA A 94 8.95 -8.49 25.26
N GLY A 95 8.16 -8.73 26.31
CA GLY A 95 8.50 -9.70 27.36
C GLY A 95 8.29 -11.17 26.97
N TYR A 96 7.54 -11.46 25.89
CA TYR A 96 7.13 -12.82 25.53
C TYR A 96 7.61 -13.25 24.13
N TRP A 97 7.36 -12.43 23.12
CA TRP A 97 7.56 -12.83 21.72
C TRP A 97 9.01 -13.10 21.31
N PRO A 98 10.05 -12.40 21.82
CA PRO A 98 11.43 -12.69 21.44
C PRO A 98 11.86 -14.15 21.66
N THR A 99 11.25 -14.84 22.62
CA THR A 99 11.58 -16.22 23.01
C THR A 99 10.46 -17.21 22.73
N SER A 100 9.37 -16.79 22.08
CA SER A 100 8.24 -17.67 21.78
C SER A 100 8.53 -18.59 20.59
N ASP A 101 8.09 -19.84 20.69
CA ASP A 101 8.17 -20.83 19.60
C ASP A 101 6.87 -20.89 18.77
N PHE A 102 5.90 -20.00 19.02
CA PHE A 102 4.59 -20.05 18.38
C PHE A 102 4.65 -19.59 16.91
N GLN A 103 4.67 -20.55 15.98
CA GLN A 103 4.78 -20.29 14.53
C GLN A 103 3.42 -20.24 13.82
N PRO A 104 3.28 -19.45 12.73
CA PRO A 104 4.31 -18.61 12.09
C PRO A 104 4.49 -17.22 12.71
N PHE A 105 3.73 -16.89 13.76
CA PHE A 105 3.65 -15.52 14.26
C PHE A 105 4.95 -15.05 14.93
N ALA A 106 5.60 -15.88 15.74
CA ALA A 106 6.86 -15.54 16.39
C ALA A 106 7.96 -15.20 15.36
N GLY A 107 8.05 -15.96 14.27
CA GLY A 107 8.98 -15.65 13.18
C GLY A 107 8.67 -14.32 12.50
N PHE A 108 7.39 -14.07 12.20
CA PHE A 108 6.93 -12.80 11.64
C PHE A 108 7.25 -11.63 12.59
N ILE A 109 6.69 -11.63 13.81
CA ILE A 109 6.73 -10.44 14.66
C ILE A 109 8.15 -10.10 15.10
N ASN A 110 9.05 -11.07 15.27
CA ASN A 110 10.45 -10.79 15.60
C ASN A 110 11.25 -10.25 14.40
N GLY A 111 10.94 -10.68 13.18
CA GLY A 111 11.60 -10.22 11.95
C GLY A 111 11.09 -8.89 11.40
N THR A 112 9.82 -8.55 11.67
CA THR A 112 9.16 -7.38 11.10
C THR A 112 9.52 -6.09 11.84
N ARG A 113 9.61 -4.98 11.09
CA ARG A 113 9.82 -3.63 11.64
C ARG A 113 8.59 -3.19 12.43
N LYS A 114 8.83 -2.63 13.61
CA LYS A 114 7.81 -2.19 14.56
C LYS A 114 7.87 -0.68 14.71
N HIS A 115 6.73 -0.03 14.52
CA HIS A 115 6.53 1.38 14.74
C HIS A 115 5.74 1.54 16.04
N VAL A 116 6.40 2.01 17.10
CA VAL A 116 5.78 2.14 18.43
C VAL A 116 5.37 3.57 18.66
N VAL A 117 4.08 3.86 18.48
CA VAL A 117 3.52 5.20 18.69
C VAL A 117 3.27 5.41 20.17
N THR A 118 3.93 6.41 20.75
CA THR A 118 3.89 6.66 22.19
C THR A 118 4.30 8.09 22.56
N SER A 119 3.73 8.59 23.65
CA SER A 119 4.15 9.85 24.30
C SER A 119 5.21 9.67 25.38
N SER A 120 5.66 8.44 25.62
CA SER A 120 6.59 8.07 26.70
C SER A 120 7.46 6.88 26.30
N ALA A 121 8.64 6.76 26.90
CA ALA A 121 9.57 5.69 26.58
C ALA A 121 8.94 4.29 26.86
N PRO A 122 9.10 3.32 25.94
CA PRO A 122 8.85 1.91 26.25
C PRO A 122 9.74 1.42 27.39
N THR A 123 9.31 0.35 28.07
CA THR A 123 10.03 -0.19 29.24
C THR A 123 11.01 -1.30 28.87
N GLN A 124 10.90 -1.86 27.67
CA GLN A 124 11.70 -2.98 27.19
C GLN A 124 12.27 -2.72 25.80
N ASP A 125 13.45 -3.25 25.53
CA ASP A 125 14.05 -3.25 24.21
C ASP A 125 13.61 -4.47 23.41
N TRP A 126 13.21 -4.25 22.16
CA TRP A 126 12.87 -5.31 21.22
C TRP A 126 13.41 -4.95 19.84
N ALA A 127 14.03 -5.93 19.18
CA ALA A 127 14.64 -5.75 17.88
C ALA A 127 13.66 -5.23 16.81
N ASN A 128 14.21 -4.48 15.85
CA ASN A 128 13.50 -3.87 14.73
C ASN A 128 12.46 -2.81 15.13
N THR A 129 12.68 -2.13 16.27
CA THR A 129 11.75 -1.12 16.80
C THR A 129 12.16 0.31 16.46
N SER A 130 11.20 1.11 16.02
CA SER A 130 11.28 2.57 15.87
C SER A 130 10.23 3.22 16.76
N VAL A 131 10.67 4.07 17.70
CA VAL A 131 9.76 4.84 18.56
C VAL A 131 9.27 6.08 17.81
N VAL A 132 7.96 6.29 17.83
CA VAL A 132 7.26 7.35 17.09
C VAL A 132 6.54 8.26 18.09
N THR A 133 6.94 9.52 18.13
CA THR A 133 6.39 10.54 19.06
C THR A 133 5.42 11.51 18.41
N THR A 134 5.25 11.43 17.08
CA THR A 134 4.27 12.20 16.32
C THR A 134 2.86 11.60 16.42
N PRO A 135 1.80 12.36 16.15
CA PRO A 135 0.44 11.82 16.07
C PRO A 135 0.36 10.63 15.10
N ALA A 136 -0.36 9.58 15.51
CA ALA A 136 -0.46 8.34 14.73
C ALA A 136 -0.99 8.57 13.32
N TYR A 137 -1.97 9.48 13.16
CA TYR A 137 -2.57 9.82 11.88
C TYR A 137 -1.54 10.38 10.90
N ASP A 138 -0.76 11.38 11.33
CA ASP A 138 0.25 12.03 10.49
C ASP A 138 1.34 11.04 10.11
N TYR A 139 1.78 10.24 11.07
CA TYR A 139 2.83 9.24 10.86
C TYR A 139 2.40 8.16 9.86
N VAL A 140 1.20 7.58 10.04
CA VAL A 140 0.69 6.54 9.14
C VAL A 140 0.40 7.10 7.75
N THR A 141 -0.02 8.35 7.64
CA THR A 141 -0.20 9.01 6.34
C THR A 141 1.12 9.17 5.60
N ALA A 142 2.20 9.50 6.31
CA ALA A 142 3.54 9.59 5.73
C ALA A 142 4.17 8.22 5.38
N LEU A 143 3.68 7.13 5.97
CA LEU A 143 4.14 5.78 5.68
C LEU A 143 3.51 5.14 4.43
N LYS A 144 2.36 5.67 3.96
CA LYS A 144 1.58 5.12 2.86
C LYS A 144 2.05 5.61 1.50
#